data_AF-A0A352JUT8-F1
#
_entry.id   AF-A0A352JUT8-F1
#
_cell.length_a   1.000
_cell.length_b   1.000
_cell.length_c   1.000
_cell.angle_alpha   90.00
_cell.angle_beta   90.00
_cell.angle_gamma   90.00
#
_symmetry.space_group_name_H-M   'P 1'
#
loop_
_entity.id
_entity.type
_entity.pdbx_description
1 polymer ?
#
loop_
_entity_poly.entity_id
_entity_poly.type
_entity_poly.pdbx_seq_one_letter_code
_entity_poly.pdbx_strand_id
1 'polypeptide(L)'
;MNLAEYLDPALITLDLKAETKIQAIELLADLFRSKYPEKNKPDIIAAIAEREELGSTSFGRGFAFPHARTEIISDLHIVVGIVKDGVEDKGPDGIPIKVFCLFLTPKNISRLYLQTLSGLANVARRPGMLDKLLAAQSPKEITEIVRDTGVEIKEGLSVSDIMVQNVITVSPDDTLRNVANIMFQYNFDGVPVVDKGGNLLGDVSGKELIRSSLPDYGKVISNRAELEPFENLLRHEDSLRVSDVMRQDVATISENAPLIEAAATMLSRNADRLMVVHDGKLVGIISASDIISKVIRGS
;
A
#
# COMPACT_ATOMS: atom_id res chain seq x y z
N MET A 1 -6.93 -12.83 8.24
CA MET A 1 -8.38 -12.75 8.48
C MET A 1 -9.07 -13.46 7.34
N ASN A 2 -10.03 -14.33 7.64
CA ASN A 2 -10.74 -15.07 6.61
C ASN A 2 -11.51 -14.10 5.68
N LEU A 3 -11.47 -14.34 4.37
CA LEU A 3 -12.16 -13.52 3.37
C LEU A 3 -13.66 -13.35 3.66
N ALA A 4 -14.30 -14.35 4.26
CA ALA A 4 -15.72 -14.30 4.59
C ALA A 4 -16.07 -13.20 5.61
N GLU A 5 -15.11 -12.68 6.38
CA GLU A 5 -15.33 -11.55 7.30
C GLU A 5 -15.62 -10.23 6.56
N TYR A 6 -15.26 -10.12 5.27
CA TYR A 6 -15.59 -8.97 4.43
C TYR A 6 -16.96 -9.08 3.75
N LEU A 7 -17.66 -10.20 3.92
CA LEU A 7 -18.99 -10.43 3.37
C LEU A 7 -20.04 -10.22 4.44
N ASP A 8 -20.83 -9.16 4.27
CA ASP A 8 -21.98 -8.89 5.12
C ASP A 8 -23.23 -9.56 4.53
N PRO A 9 -23.89 -10.50 5.24
CA PRO A 9 -25.15 -11.11 4.79
C PRO A 9 -26.24 -10.10 4.40
N ALA A 10 -26.26 -8.88 4.97
CA ALA A 10 -27.23 -7.85 4.60
C ALA A 10 -26.98 -7.24 3.20
N LEU A 11 -25.78 -7.44 2.63
CA LEU A 11 -25.38 -6.97 1.30
C LEU A 11 -25.32 -8.12 0.28
N ILE A 12 -26.02 -9.23 0.53
CA ILE A 12 -26.08 -10.39 -0.34
C ILE A 12 -27.53 -10.65 -0.76
N THR A 13 -27.77 -10.77 -2.06
CA THR A 13 -29.05 -11.20 -2.63
C THR A 13 -28.87 -12.43 -3.51
N LEU A 14 -29.70 -13.45 -3.27
CA LEU A 14 -29.65 -14.74 -3.97
C LEU A 14 -30.54 -14.79 -5.22
N ASP A 15 -31.33 -13.73 -5.46
CA ASP A 15 -32.30 -13.68 -6.56
C ASP A 15 -32.37 -12.27 -7.14
N LEU A 16 -31.23 -11.80 -7.65
CA LEU A 16 -31.13 -10.52 -8.34
C LEU A 16 -31.83 -10.61 -9.71
N LYS A 17 -32.85 -9.77 -9.91
CA LYS A 17 -33.61 -9.71 -11.15
C LYS A 17 -32.97 -8.73 -12.13
N ALA A 18 -31.92 -9.18 -12.82
CA ALA A 18 -31.21 -8.40 -13.83
C ALA A 18 -31.14 -9.16 -15.16
N GLU A 19 -31.33 -8.44 -16.26
CA GLU A 19 -31.18 -8.91 -17.64
C GLU A 19 -29.78 -8.58 -18.18
N THR A 20 -29.19 -7.46 -17.76
CA THR A 20 -27.86 -7.00 -18.21
C THR A 20 -26.90 -6.75 -17.05
N LYS A 21 -25.59 -6.72 -17.33
CA LYS A 21 -24.54 -6.37 -16.37
C LYS A 21 -24.75 -4.99 -15.76
N ILE A 22 -25.13 -4.01 -16.57
CA ILE A 22 -25.38 -2.64 -16.11
C ILE A 22 -26.56 -2.61 -15.13
N GLN A 23 -27.66 -3.28 -15.48
CA GLN A 23 -28.82 -3.37 -14.59
C GLN A 23 -28.49 -4.11 -13.28
N ALA A 24 -27.66 -5.17 -13.34
CA ALA A 24 -27.19 -5.85 -12.14
C ALA A 24 -26.40 -4.91 -11.22
N ILE A 25 -25.51 -4.09 -11.77
CA ILE A 25 -24.75 -3.07 -11.02
C ILE A 25 -25.69 -2.05 -10.38
N GLU A 26 -26.69 -1.57 -11.10
CA GLU A 26 -27.67 -0.60 -10.59
C GLU A 26 -28.49 -1.14 -9.42
N LEU A 27 -28.94 -2.39 -9.50
CA LEU A 27 -29.69 -3.05 -8.44
C LEU A 27 -28.82 -3.37 -7.22
N LEU A 28 -27.55 -3.72 -7.42
CA LEU A 28 -26.60 -3.91 -6.32
C LEU A 28 -26.26 -2.59 -5.63
N ALA A 29 -26.20 -1.48 -6.36
CA ALA A 29 -26.06 -0.16 -5.77
C ALA A 29 -27.31 0.22 -4.93
N ASP A 30 -28.52 -0.20 -5.32
CA ASP A 30 -29.72 -0.03 -4.49
C ASP A 30 -29.64 -0.89 -3.22
N LEU A 31 -29.22 -2.15 -3.34
CA LEU A 31 -29.02 -3.03 -2.18
C LEU A 31 -28.02 -2.43 -1.19
N PHE A 32 -26.89 -1.90 -1.68
CA PHE A 32 -25.92 -1.20 -0.86
C PHE A 32 -26.55 -0.03 -0.09
N ARG A 33 -27.36 0.79 -0.77
CA ARG A 33 -28.02 1.94 -0.16
C ARG A 33 -29.13 1.59 0.82
N SER A 34 -29.66 0.37 0.78
CA SER A 34 -30.59 -0.09 1.83
C SER A 34 -29.95 -0.09 3.21
N LYS A 35 -28.62 -0.31 3.28
CA LYS A 35 -27.82 -0.24 4.51
C LYS A 35 -27.14 1.13 4.70
N TYR A 36 -26.74 1.78 3.61
CA TYR A 36 -26.05 3.08 3.60
C TYR A 36 -26.85 4.14 2.82
N PRO A 37 -28.01 4.57 3.33
CA PRO A 37 -28.95 5.43 2.60
C PRO A 37 -28.37 6.81 2.26
N GLU A 38 -27.37 7.27 3.00
CA GLU A 38 -26.67 8.53 2.81
C GLU A 38 -25.73 8.54 1.58
N LYS A 39 -25.37 7.36 1.06
CA LYS A 39 -24.47 7.24 -0.10
C LYS A 39 -25.25 7.50 -1.40
N ASN A 40 -24.75 8.40 -2.23
CA ASN A 40 -25.41 8.81 -3.47
C ASN A 40 -25.29 7.73 -4.55
N LYS A 41 -26.43 7.24 -5.09
CA LYS A 41 -26.43 6.20 -6.14
C LYS A 41 -25.80 6.69 -7.45
N PRO A 42 -26.23 7.81 -8.06
CA PRO A 42 -25.61 8.32 -9.29
C PRO A 42 -24.08 8.34 -9.24
N ASP A 43 -23.50 8.81 -8.14
CA ASP A 43 -22.05 8.91 -8.03
C ASP A 43 -21.36 7.54 -7.91
N ILE A 44 -21.99 6.56 -7.25
CA ILE A 44 -21.51 5.16 -7.22
C ILE A 44 -21.51 4.58 -8.63
N ILE A 45 -22.61 4.76 -9.37
CA ILE A 45 -22.74 4.23 -10.73
C ILE A 45 -21.72 4.88 -11.67
N ALA A 46 -21.53 6.21 -11.57
CA ALA A 46 -20.53 6.92 -12.36
C ALA A 46 -19.11 6.39 -12.12
N ALA A 47 -18.73 6.16 -10.86
CA ALA A 47 -17.40 5.64 -10.52
C ALA A 47 -17.17 4.21 -11.04
N ILE A 48 -18.20 3.37 -11.08
CA ILE A 48 -18.12 2.00 -11.63
C ILE A 48 -18.07 2.05 -13.16
N ALA A 49 -18.87 2.91 -13.79
CA ALA A 49 -18.88 3.09 -15.24
C ALA A 49 -17.53 3.56 -15.78
N GLU A 50 -16.91 4.58 -15.15
CA GLU A 50 -15.56 5.06 -15.48
C GLU A 50 -14.54 3.91 -15.44
N ARG A 51 -14.65 3.02 -14.44
CA ARG A 51 -13.75 1.86 -14.36
C ARG A 51 -14.03 0.83 -15.45
N GLU A 52 -15.28 0.56 -15.77
CA GLU A 52 -15.66 -0.39 -16.83
C GLU A 52 -15.22 0.07 -18.23
N GLU A 53 -15.20 1.38 -18.49
CA GLU A 53 -14.68 1.96 -19.75
C GLU A 53 -13.18 1.65 -19.97
N LEU A 54 -12.39 1.57 -18.89
CA LEU A 54 -10.98 1.17 -18.97
C LEU A 54 -10.78 -0.31 -19.31
N GLY A 55 -11.82 -1.13 -19.11
CA GLY A 55 -11.79 -2.54 -19.45
C GLY A 55 -12.77 -3.36 -18.62
N SER A 56 -13.38 -4.34 -19.28
CA SER A 56 -14.42 -5.20 -18.70
C SER A 56 -13.99 -5.85 -17.38
N THR A 57 -14.85 -5.80 -16.37
CA THR A 57 -14.65 -6.51 -15.10
C THR A 57 -15.30 -7.90 -15.06
N SER A 58 -15.80 -8.37 -16.21
CA SER A 58 -16.27 -9.75 -16.37
C SER A 58 -15.08 -10.71 -16.24
N PHE A 59 -15.09 -11.54 -15.22
CA PHE A 59 -13.96 -12.43 -14.90
C PHE A 59 -14.01 -13.73 -15.72
N GLY A 60 -15.20 -14.15 -16.12
CA GLY A 60 -15.46 -15.48 -16.67
C GLY A 60 -15.94 -16.44 -15.59
N ARG A 61 -16.18 -17.69 -15.96
CA ARG A 61 -16.69 -18.77 -15.09
C ARG A 61 -18.02 -18.43 -14.44
N GLY A 62 -18.81 -17.56 -15.08
CA GLY A 62 -20.06 -17.03 -14.54
C GLY A 62 -19.90 -15.91 -13.50
N PHE A 63 -18.70 -15.35 -13.31
CA PHE A 63 -18.45 -14.27 -12.34
C PHE A 63 -18.14 -12.93 -13.02
N ALA A 64 -18.56 -11.85 -12.37
CA ALA A 64 -18.08 -10.50 -12.61
C ALA A 64 -17.72 -9.80 -11.30
N PHE A 65 -16.70 -8.95 -11.36
CA PHE A 65 -16.22 -8.16 -10.23
C PHE A 65 -16.25 -6.66 -10.54
N PRO A 66 -17.43 -6.04 -10.77
CA PRO A 66 -17.52 -4.60 -10.92
C PRO A 66 -16.90 -3.94 -9.70
N HIS A 67 -16.02 -2.96 -9.89
CA HIS A 67 -15.29 -2.35 -8.79
C HIS A 67 -15.03 -0.89 -9.06
N ALA A 68 -15.11 -0.07 -8.02
CA ALA A 68 -14.77 1.34 -8.08
C ALA A 68 -14.02 1.79 -6.83
N ARG A 69 -12.98 2.59 -7.04
CA ARG A 69 -12.27 3.35 -5.99
C ARG A 69 -12.84 4.76 -5.98
N THR A 70 -13.44 5.18 -4.88
CA THR A 70 -14.15 6.47 -4.81
C THR A 70 -13.99 7.13 -3.43
N GLU A 71 -14.07 8.47 -3.41
CA GLU A 71 -14.03 9.28 -2.18
C GLU A 71 -15.33 9.16 -1.36
N ILE A 72 -16.41 8.69 -1.99
CA ILE A 72 -17.75 8.62 -1.36
C ILE A 72 -17.83 7.48 -0.35
N ILE A 73 -16.93 6.52 -0.46
CA ILE A 73 -16.92 5.29 0.31
C ILE A 73 -15.77 5.38 1.31
N SER A 74 -16.07 5.12 2.58
CA SER A 74 -15.13 5.27 3.71
C SER A 74 -14.40 3.97 4.05
N ASP A 75 -15.03 2.83 3.76
CA ASP A 75 -14.52 1.49 4.06
C ASP A 75 -14.75 0.55 2.88
N LEU A 76 -14.01 -0.56 2.83
CA LEU A 76 -14.22 -1.58 1.80
C LEU A 76 -15.56 -2.28 2.01
N HIS A 77 -16.41 -2.30 0.97
CA HIS A 77 -17.67 -3.04 0.94
C HIS A 77 -17.75 -3.95 -0.28
N ILE A 78 -18.32 -5.14 -0.07
CA ILE A 78 -18.60 -6.11 -1.13
C ILE A 78 -20.10 -6.37 -1.12
N VAL A 79 -20.75 -6.17 -2.27
CA VAL A 79 -22.17 -6.42 -2.46
C VAL A 79 -22.30 -7.59 -3.43
N VAL A 80 -22.97 -8.66 -3.01
CA VAL A 80 -23.07 -9.90 -3.79
C VAL A 80 -24.47 -10.06 -4.36
N GLY A 81 -24.56 -10.33 -5.66
CA GLY A 81 -25.80 -10.61 -6.36
C GLY A 81 -25.73 -11.88 -7.17
N ILE A 82 -26.74 -12.74 -7.02
CA ILE A 82 -26.89 -13.95 -7.84
C ILE A 82 -28.08 -13.80 -8.77
N VAL A 83 -27.83 -13.89 -10.07
CA VAL A 83 -28.82 -13.96 -11.14
C VAL A 83 -28.90 -15.42 -11.58
N LYS A 84 -29.95 -16.15 -11.18
CA LYS A 84 -30.04 -17.62 -11.32
C LYS A 84 -29.85 -18.10 -12.77
N ASP A 85 -30.54 -17.44 -13.70
CA ASP A 85 -30.48 -17.78 -15.13
C ASP A 85 -29.25 -17.17 -15.82
N GLY A 86 -28.65 -16.15 -15.21
CA GLY A 86 -27.59 -15.32 -15.75
C GLY A 86 -28.11 -14.14 -16.55
N VAL A 87 -27.27 -13.12 -16.70
CA VAL A 87 -27.54 -11.97 -17.58
C VAL A 87 -27.16 -12.28 -19.04
N GLU A 88 -27.59 -11.44 -19.97
CA GLU A 88 -27.22 -11.52 -21.39
C GLU A 88 -25.71 -11.36 -21.61
N ASP A 89 -25.07 -10.50 -20.81
CA ASP A 89 -23.63 -10.29 -20.81
C ASP A 89 -22.86 -11.57 -20.47
N LYS A 90 -21.78 -11.81 -21.22
CA LYS A 90 -20.94 -12.99 -21.07
C LYS A 90 -19.55 -12.61 -20.57
N GLY A 91 -18.93 -13.55 -19.86
CA GLY A 91 -17.51 -13.50 -19.57
C GLY A 91 -16.65 -13.68 -20.82
N PRO A 92 -15.33 -13.46 -20.71
CA PRO A 92 -14.38 -13.71 -21.80
C PRO A 92 -14.36 -15.17 -22.30
N ASP A 93 -14.90 -16.10 -21.52
CA ASP A 93 -15.08 -17.52 -21.86
C ASP A 93 -16.45 -17.84 -22.50
N GLY A 94 -17.29 -16.82 -22.76
CA GLY A 94 -18.61 -16.98 -23.37
C GLY A 94 -19.69 -17.48 -22.41
N ILE A 95 -19.37 -17.65 -21.12
CA ILE A 95 -20.32 -18.10 -20.09
C ILE A 95 -21.15 -16.89 -19.61
N PRO A 96 -22.49 -16.98 -19.57
CA PRO A 96 -23.33 -15.93 -18.98
C PRO A 96 -22.93 -15.62 -17.55
N ILE A 97 -22.90 -14.34 -17.19
CA ILE A 97 -22.54 -13.92 -15.83
C ILE A 97 -23.74 -14.20 -14.91
N LYS A 98 -23.49 -14.91 -13.80
CA LYS A 98 -24.50 -15.31 -12.82
C LYS A 98 -24.23 -14.76 -11.43
N VAL A 99 -22.96 -14.57 -11.07
CA VAL A 99 -22.56 -14.06 -9.76
C VAL A 99 -21.81 -12.75 -9.94
N PHE A 100 -22.30 -11.71 -9.27
CA PHE A 100 -21.69 -10.39 -9.21
C PHE A 100 -21.16 -10.17 -7.81
N CYS A 101 -19.91 -9.77 -7.68
CA CYS A 101 -19.41 -9.17 -6.43
C CYS A 101 -18.99 -7.74 -6.74
N LEU A 102 -19.87 -6.78 -6.45
CA LEU A 102 -19.61 -5.36 -6.60
C LEU A 102 -18.70 -4.89 -5.45
N PHE A 103 -17.55 -4.31 -5.79
CA PHE A 103 -16.62 -3.72 -4.82
C PHE A 103 -16.74 -2.20 -4.79
N LEU A 104 -16.97 -1.67 -3.60
CA LEU A 104 -16.93 -0.25 -3.32
C LEU A 104 -15.81 -0.03 -2.30
N THR A 105 -14.79 0.74 -2.67
CA THR A 105 -13.62 0.95 -1.79
C THR A 105 -13.18 2.42 -1.81
N PRO A 106 -12.60 2.91 -0.71
CA PRO A 106 -11.94 4.21 -0.68
C PRO A 106 -10.79 4.32 -1.69
N LYS A 107 -10.44 5.54 -2.12
CA LYS A 107 -9.23 5.74 -2.95
C LYS A 107 -7.93 5.44 -2.21
N ASN A 108 -7.87 5.65 -0.89
CA ASN A 108 -6.64 5.47 -0.10
C ASN A 108 -6.29 4.00 0.23
N ILE A 109 -7.20 3.04 0.04
CA ILE A 109 -6.97 1.63 0.35
C ILE A 109 -6.71 0.84 -0.94
N SER A 110 -5.45 0.67 -1.33
CA SER A 110 -5.07 -0.06 -2.55
C SER A 110 -4.83 -1.56 -2.30
N ARG A 111 -4.09 -1.93 -1.24
CA ARG A 111 -3.66 -3.33 -1.04
C ARG A 111 -4.75 -4.24 -0.50
N LEU A 112 -5.50 -3.83 0.52
CA LEU A 112 -6.60 -4.64 1.06
C LEU A 112 -7.63 -4.92 -0.04
N TYR A 113 -8.00 -3.90 -0.81
CA TYR A 113 -8.83 -4.05 -2.01
C TYR A 113 -8.29 -5.11 -2.98
N LEU A 114 -7.01 -5.01 -3.39
CA LEU A 114 -6.41 -5.95 -4.34
C LEU A 114 -6.31 -7.38 -3.77
N GLN A 115 -6.00 -7.51 -2.48
CA GLN A 115 -5.96 -8.80 -1.80
C GLN A 115 -7.35 -9.43 -1.73
N THR A 116 -8.37 -8.67 -1.37
CA THR A 116 -9.75 -9.14 -1.30
C THR A 116 -10.28 -9.49 -2.69
N LEU A 117 -9.99 -8.69 -3.72
CA LEU A 117 -10.34 -9.00 -5.11
C LEU A 117 -9.64 -10.27 -5.60
N SER A 118 -8.33 -10.41 -5.34
CA SER A 118 -7.57 -11.62 -5.65
C SER A 118 -8.11 -12.84 -4.90
N GLY A 119 -8.51 -12.65 -3.64
CA GLY A 119 -9.17 -13.66 -2.81
C GLY A 119 -10.47 -14.14 -3.43
N LEU A 120 -11.37 -13.23 -3.81
CA LEU A 120 -12.63 -13.58 -4.48
C LEU A 120 -12.40 -14.21 -5.86
N ALA A 121 -11.41 -13.74 -6.63
CA ALA A 121 -11.02 -14.40 -7.87
C ALA A 121 -10.47 -15.82 -7.63
N ASN A 122 -9.76 -16.07 -6.53
CA ASN A 122 -9.33 -17.40 -6.12
C ASN A 122 -10.53 -18.29 -5.77
N VAL A 123 -11.49 -17.78 -5.00
CA VAL A 123 -12.76 -18.46 -4.71
C VAL A 123 -13.47 -18.84 -6.01
N ALA A 124 -13.65 -17.88 -6.94
CA ALA A 124 -14.32 -18.09 -8.22
C ALA A 124 -13.61 -19.11 -9.13
N ARG A 125 -12.29 -19.30 -9.00
CA ARG A 125 -11.54 -20.31 -9.76
C ARG A 125 -11.76 -21.73 -9.25
N ARG A 126 -12.27 -21.93 -8.03
CA ARG A 126 -12.43 -23.27 -7.44
C ARG A 126 -13.43 -24.10 -8.25
N PRO A 127 -13.09 -25.37 -8.56
CA PRO A 127 -14.02 -26.28 -9.24
C PRO A 127 -15.36 -26.40 -8.51
N GLY A 128 -16.47 -26.28 -9.24
CA GLY A 128 -17.83 -26.37 -8.70
C GLY A 128 -18.26 -25.18 -7.82
N MET A 129 -17.47 -24.12 -7.72
CA MET A 129 -17.83 -22.96 -6.89
C MET A 129 -19.11 -22.28 -7.37
N LEU A 130 -19.26 -22.09 -8.69
CA LEU A 130 -20.45 -21.46 -9.26
C LEU A 130 -21.72 -22.22 -8.87
N ASP A 131 -21.74 -23.54 -9.07
CA ASP A 131 -22.90 -24.38 -8.76
C ASP A 131 -23.23 -24.38 -7.26
N LYS A 132 -22.20 -24.38 -6.40
CA LYS A 132 -22.37 -24.24 -4.94
C LYS A 132 -23.03 -22.93 -4.56
N LEU A 133 -22.59 -21.80 -5.11
CA LEU A 133 -23.18 -20.49 -4.83
C LEU A 133 -24.61 -20.39 -5.37
N LEU A 134 -24.89 -20.96 -6.55
CA LEU A 134 -26.25 -20.98 -7.12
C LEU A 134 -27.22 -21.86 -6.31
N ALA A 135 -26.71 -22.88 -5.62
CA ALA A 135 -27.50 -23.77 -4.78
C ALA A 135 -27.81 -23.21 -3.38
N ALA A 136 -27.14 -22.13 -2.97
CA ALA A 136 -27.32 -21.54 -1.66
C ALA A 136 -28.76 -21.05 -1.43
N GLN A 137 -29.27 -21.28 -0.23
CA GLN A 137 -30.63 -20.97 0.18
C GLN A 137 -30.71 -19.73 1.09
N SER A 138 -29.57 -19.24 1.59
CA SER A 138 -29.53 -18.00 2.37
C SER A 138 -28.24 -17.18 2.16
N PRO A 139 -28.28 -15.85 2.38
CA PRO A 139 -27.08 -15.01 2.44
C PRO A 139 -25.97 -15.55 3.36
N LYS A 140 -26.36 -16.14 4.49
CA LYS A 140 -25.41 -16.72 5.45
C LYS A 140 -24.71 -17.95 4.88
N GLU A 141 -25.39 -18.76 4.08
CA GLU A 141 -24.78 -19.91 3.42
C GLU A 141 -23.70 -19.48 2.42
N ILE A 142 -23.88 -18.34 1.74
CA ILE A 142 -22.83 -17.76 0.88
C ILE A 142 -21.57 -17.42 1.68
N THR A 143 -21.73 -16.80 2.86
CA THR A 143 -20.57 -16.46 3.70
C THR A 143 -19.89 -17.71 4.26
N GLU A 144 -20.64 -18.76 4.60
CA GLU A 144 -20.12 -20.06 5.01
C GLU A 144 -19.39 -20.78 3.87
N ILE A 145 -19.94 -20.81 2.65
CA ILE A 145 -19.27 -21.36 1.46
C ILE A 145 -17.92 -20.67 1.22
N VAL A 146 -17.87 -19.34 1.32
CA VAL A 146 -16.62 -18.58 1.16
C VAL A 146 -15.67 -18.85 2.33
N ARG A 147 -16.18 -18.97 3.56
CA ARG A 147 -15.37 -19.27 4.75
C ARG A 147 -14.66 -20.61 4.64
N ASP A 148 -15.37 -21.64 4.21
CA ASP A 148 -14.86 -23.00 4.01
C ASP A 148 -13.78 -23.08 2.95
N THR A 149 -13.62 -22.04 2.13
CA THR A 149 -12.49 -21.97 1.22
C THR A 149 -11.15 -21.82 1.96
N GLY A 150 -11.13 -21.25 3.16
CA GLY A 150 -9.89 -20.95 3.90
C GLY A 150 -9.02 -19.89 3.22
N VAL A 151 -9.59 -19.06 2.34
CA VAL A 151 -8.87 -17.93 1.76
C VAL A 151 -8.65 -16.87 2.83
N GLU A 152 -7.39 -16.60 3.15
CA GLU A 152 -6.98 -15.60 4.13
C GLU A 152 -6.53 -14.30 3.45
N ILE A 153 -7.01 -13.19 3.99
CA ILE A 153 -6.58 -11.82 3.67
C ILE A 153 -5.64 -11.35 4.78
N LYS A 154 -4.48 -10.82 4.39
CA LYS A 154 -3.52 -10.23 5.34
C LYS A 154 -4.04 -8.86 5.75
N GLU A 155 -4.43 -8.71 7.01
CA GLU A 155 -4.84 -7.41 7.52
C GLU A 155 -3.65 -6.50 7.80
N GLY A 156 -3.85 -5.21 7.52
CA GLY A 156 -2.89 -4.16 7.85
C GLY A 156 -1.89 -3.86 6.73
N LEU A 157 -1.43 -2.62 6.72
CA LEU A 157 -0.29 -2.22 5.90
C LEU A 157 0.99 -2.75 6.57
N SER A 158 1.87 -3.29 5.74
CA SER A 158 3.25 -3.61 6.09
C SER A 158 4.18 -2.51 5.59
N VAL A 159 5.40 -2.47 6.12
CA VAL A 159 6.42 -1.51 5.69
C VAL A 159 6.65 -1.56 4.17
N SER A 160 6.70 -2.76 3.57
CA SER A 160 6.90 -2.94 2.13
C SER A 160 5.85 -2.25 1.26
N ASP A 161 4.68 -1.94 1.81
CA ASP A 161 3.56 -1.37 1.06
C ASP A 161 3.68 0.12 0.81
N ILE A 162 4.43 0.81 1.67
CA ILE A 162 4.55 2.26 1.59
C ILE A 162 5.99 2.75 1.53
N MET A 163 6.97 1.87 1.81
CA MET A 163 8.38 2.23 1.74
C MET A 163 8.76 2.74 0.34
N VAL A 164 9.70 3.66 0.30
CA VAL A 164 10.37 4.04 -0.93
C VAL A 164 11.37 2.95 -1.29
N GLN A 165 11.19 2.37 -2.47
CA GLN A 165 12.10 1.40 -3.08
C GLN A 165 13.13 2.10 -3.97
N ASN A 166 14.16 1.38 -4.41
CA ASN A 166 15.26 1.90 -5.23
C ASN A 166 15.96 3.09 -4.58
N VAL A 167 16.40 2.87 -3.35
CA VAL A 167 17.03 3.87 -2.51
C VAL A 167 18.39 4.24 -3.09
N ILE A 168 18.63 5.54 -3.28
CA ILE A 168 19.96 6.05 -3.59
C ILE A 168 20.83 5.88 -2.35
N THR A 169 21.95 5.18 -2.53
CA THR A 169 22.89 4.84 -1.46
C THR A 169 24.30 5.31 -1.83
N VAL A 170 25.17 5.35 -0.82
CA VAL A 170 26.59 5.66 -0.98
C VAL A 170 27.45 4.52 -0.42
N SER A 171 28.69 4.43 -0.90
CA SER A 171 29.71 3.52 -0.40
C SER A 171 30.45 4.14 0.79
N PRO A 172 30.96 3.35 1.76
CA PRO A 172 31.89 3.86 2.78
C PRO A 172 33.14 4.52 2.19
N ASP A 173 33.53 4.15 0.97
CA ASP A 173 34.66 4.71 0.25
C ASP A 173 34.32 5.99 -0.53
N ASP A 174 33.06 6.43 -0.58
CA ASP A 174 32.70 7.67 -1.30
C ASP A 174 33.25 8.90 -0.58
N THR A 175 33.46 9.99 -1.32
CA THR A 175 33.90 11.27 -0.74
C THR A 175 32.73 12.08 -0.21
N LEU A 176 32.97 12.97 0.75
CA LEU A 176 31.91 13.85 1.25
C LEU A 176 31.36 14.79 0.17
N ARG A 177 32.18 15.20 -0.80
CA ARG A 177 31.71 15.94 -1.99
C ARG A 177 30.63 15.16 -2.74
N ASN A 178 30.84 13.87 -2.98
CA ASN A 178 29.86 13.05 -3.69
C ASN A 178 28.54 12.98 -2.91
N VAL A 179 28.62 12.76 -1.59
CA VAL A 179 27.44 12.75 -0.72
C VAL A 179 26.70 14.09 -0.75
N ALA A 180 27.40 15.22 -0.63
CA ALA A 180 26.82 16.55 -0.67
C ALA A 180 26.11 16.82 -2.01
N ASN A 181 26.72 16.40 -3.13
CA ASN A 181 26.11 16.51 -4.46
C ASN A 181 24.83 15.68 -4.58
N ILE A 182 24.83 14.44 -4.09
CA ILE A 182 23.63 13.58 -4.07
C ILE A 182 22.53 14.24 -3.23
N MET A 183 22.85 14.69 -2.01
CA MET A 183 21.90 15.37 -1.13
C MET A 183 21.30 16.62 -1.79
N PHE A 184 22.12 17.44 -2.44
CA PHE A 184 21.66 18.65 -3.12
C PHE A 184 20.81 18.33 -4.36
N GLN A 185 21.28 17.43 -5.22
CA GLN A 185 20.62 17.09 -6.48
C GLN A 185 19.23 16.46 -6.25
N TYR A 186 19.11 15.60 -5.25
CA TYR A 186 17.88 14.87 -4.96
C TYR A 186 17.08 15.45 -3.78
N ASN A 187 17.55 16.56 -3.19
CA ASN A 187 16.95 17.22 -2.03
C ASN A 187 16.74 16.26 -0.86
N PHE A 188 17.78 15.49 -0.52
CA PHE A 188 17.77 14.53 0.59
C PHE A 188 18.52 15.08 1.80
N ASP A 189 17.91 14.97 2.98
CA ASP A 189 18.59 15.34 4.25
C ASP A 189 19.62 14.29 4.71
N GLY A 190 19.58 13.09 4.13
CA GLY A 190 20.35 11.93 4.56
C GLY A 190 20.30 10.79 3.54
N VAL A 191 21.40 10.04 3.42
CA VAL A 191 21.53 8.88 2.53
C VAL A 191 22.08 7.66 3.29
N PRO A 192 21.61 6.44 3.00
CA PRO A 192 22.17 5.23 3.59
C PRO A 192 23.53 4.88 2.99
N VAL A 193 24.36 4.27 3.82
CA VAL A 193 25.68 3.76 3.46
C VAL A 193 25.60 2.24 3.37
N VAL A 194 25.99 1.67 2.23
CA VAL A 194 25.96 0.23 1.98
C VAL A 194 27.31 -0.30 1.48
N ASP A 195 27.57 -1.57 1.71
CA ASP A 195 28.72 -2.25 1.09
C ASP A 195 28.44 -2.63 -0.37
N LYS A 196 29.44 -3.23 -1.05
CA LYS A 196 29.31 -3.72 -2.44
C LYS A 196 28.24 -4.80 -2.62
N GLY A 197 27.85 -5.50 -1.56
CA GLY A 197 26.81 -6.52 -1.55
C GLY A 197 25.41 -5.97 -1.27
N GLY A 198 25.30 -4.66 -0.99
CA GLY A 198 24.06 -3.98 -0.61
C GLY A 198 23.71 -4.10 0.87
N ASN A 199 24.62 -4.59 1.71
CA ASN A 199 24.39 -4.67 3.16
C ASN A 199 24.45 -3.28 3.76
N LEU A 200 23.49 -2.96 4.63
CA LEU A 200 23.45 -1.67 5.32
C LEU A 200 24.59 -1.58 6.34
N LEU A 201 25.44 -0.55 6.20
CA LEU A 201 26.54 -0.25 7.12
C LEU A 201 26.22 0.92 8.05
N GLY A 202 25.41 1.86 7.59
CA GLY A 202 25.15 3.10 8.31
C GLY A 202 24.29 4.09 7.53
N ASP A 203 24.23 5.32 8.01
CA ASP A 203 23.67 6.46 7.30
C ASP A 203 24.55 7.72 7.49
N VAL A 204 24.44 8.65 6.55
CA VAL A 204 25.08 9.97 6.65
C VAL A 204 24.03 11.03 6.35
N SER A 205 23.88 12.00 7.26
CA SER A 205 22.98 13.15 7.09
C SER A 205 23.74 14.46 7.00
N GLY A 206 23.05 15.53 6.62
CA GLY A 206 23.61 16.89 6.67
C GLY A 206 24.14 17.25 8.07
N LYS A 207 23.59 16.67 9.16
CA LYS A 207 24.11 16.89 10.52
C LYS A 207 25.51 16.32 10.71
N GLU A 208 25.80 15.15 10.14
CA GLU A 208 27.12 14.54 10.19
C GLU A 208 28.12 15.33 9.33
N LEU A 209 27.69 15.77 8.14
CA LEU A 209 28.52 16.62 7.28
C LEU A 209 28.89 17.94 8.00
N ILE A 210 27.92 18.61 8.60
CA ILE A 210 28.15 19.86 9.36
C ILE A 210 29.00 19.58 10.62
N ARG A 211 28.74 18.51 11.37
CA ARG A 211 29.58 18.18 12.54
C ARG A 211 31.03 17.91 12.15
N SER A 212 31.26 17.27 11.01
CA SER A 212 32.61 17.00 10.52
C SER A 212 33.37 18.25 10.09
N SER A 213 32.68 19.36 9.77
CA SER A 213 33.29 20.65 9.43
C SER A 213 33.46 21.61 10.60
N LEU A 214 32.74 21.40 11.71
CA LEU A 214 32.84 22.28 12.86
C LEU A 214 34.08 21.93 13.70
N PRO A 215 34.95 22.91 14.02
CA PRO A 215 35.99 22.68 15.01
C PRO A 215 35.36 22.37 16.38
N ASP A 216 36.09 21.65 17.22
CA ASP A 216 35.65 21.22 18.56
C ASP A 216 34.97 22.39 19.31
N TYR A 217 33.65 22.28 19.56
CA TYR A 217 32.81 23.35 20.12
C TYR A 217 33.36 23.96 21.41
N GLY A 218 34.14 23.18 22.19
CA GLY A 218 34.81 23.62 23.41
C GLY A 218 35.89 24.71 23.20
N LYS A 219 36.40 24.91 21.98
CA LYS A 219 37.41 25.93 21.64
C LYS A 219 36.83 27.20 21.02
N VAL A 220 35.60 27.16 20.52
CA VAL A 220 34.97 28.25 19.75
C VAL A 220 34.45 29.37 20.65
N ILE A 221 34.08 29.07 21.89
CA ILE A 221 33.48 30.06 22.82
C ILE A 221 34.52 31.06 23.35
N SER A 222 35.82 30.77 23.26
CA SER A 222 36.89 31.64 23.77
C SER A 222 37.47 32.64 22.76
N ASN A 223 37.28 32.46 21.45
CA ASN A 223 37.85 33.34 20.43
C ASN A 223 36.79 33.82 19.43
N ARG A 224 36.53 35.14 19.44
CA ARG A 224 35.61 35.86 18.54
C ARG A 224 36.11 35.97 17.08
N ALA A 225 37.13 35.21 16.70
CA ALA A 225 37.76 35.27 15.39
C ALA A 225 38.07 33.86 14.90
N GLU A 226 37.09 33.21 14.28
CA GLU A 226 37.29 32.15 13.28
C GLU A 226 35.90 31.79 12.72
N LEU A 227 35.41 32.63 11.82
CA LEU A 227 34.19 32.41 11.02
C LEU A 227 34.43 31.45 9.83
N GLU A 228 35.57 30.75 9.81
CA GLU A 228 36.06 29.86 8.76
C GLU A 228 35.69 28.34 8.85
N PRO A 229 34.75 27.83 9.68
CA PRO A 229 34.44 26.38 9.70
C PRO A 229 33.96 25.81 8.36
N PHE A 230 33.18 26.59 7.61
CA PHE A 230 32.58 26.14 6.35
C PHE A 230 33.59 26.12 5.19
N GLU A 231 34.62 26.98 5.18
CA GLU A 231 35.69 26.92 4.19
C GLU A 231 36.55 25.67 4.34
N ASN A 232 36.77 25.21 5.58
CA ASN A 232 37.52 23.97 5.82
C ASN A 232 36.79 22.72 5.30
N LEU A 233 35.46 22.72 5.29
CA LEU A 233 34.65 21.67 4.64
C LEU A 233 34.95 21.61 3.15
N LEU A 234 34.95 22.77 2.47
CA LEU A 234 35.24 22.89 1.04
C LEU A 234 36.69 22.46 0.69
N ARG A 235 37.63 22.60 1.63
CA ARG A 235 39.05 22.23 1.41
C ARG A 235 39.32 20.72 1.56
N HIS A 236 38.51 19.99 2.32
CA HIS A 236 38.78 18.59 2.68
C HIS A 236 37.71 17.60 2.20
N GLU A 237 36.62 18.06 1.58
CA GLU A 237 35.52 17.23 1.06
C GLU A 237 35.97 16.16 0.06
N ASP A 238 37.10 16.37 -0.62
CA ASP A 238 37.70 15.41 -1.55
C ASP A 238 38.54 14.34 -0.85
N SER A 239 39.00 14.62 0.37
CA SER A 239 39.92 13.76 1.13
C SER A 239 39.20 12.91 2.18
N LEU A 240 38.10 13.41 2.74
CA LEU A 240 37.30 12.70 3.75
C LEU A 240 36.38 11.67 3.10
N ARG A 241 36.30 10.50 3.73
CA ARG A 241 35.46 9.39 3.30
C ARG A 241 34.18 9.34 4.11
N VAL A 242 33.14 8.73 3.53
CA VAL A 242 31.88 8.48 4.23
C VAL A 242 32.09 7.66 5.50
N SER A 243 32.98 6.67 5.47
CA SER A 243 33.32 5.85 6.63
C SER A 243 33.86 6.65 7.83
N ASP A 244 34.44 7.83 7.61
CA ASP A 244 35.00 8.68 8.66
C ASP A 244 33.90 9.42 9.46
N VAL A 245 32.72 9.59 8.88
CA VAL A 245 31.65 10.45 9.44
C VAL A 245 30.30 9.75 9.60
N MET A 246 30.09 8.60 8.95
CA MET A 246 28.81 7.89 8.97
C MET A 246 28.43 7.44 10.38
N ARG A 247 27.12 7.35 10.63
CA ARG A 247 26.58 6.72 11.84
C ARG A 247 26.30 5.25 11.55
N GLN A 248 26.75 4.38 12.46
CA GLN A 248 26.46 2.94 12.39
C GLN A 248 25.19 2.57 13.16
N ASP A 249 24.81 3.35 14.18
CA ASP A 249 23.56 3.13 14.93
C ASP A 249 22.36 3.69 14.17
N VAL A 250 21.88 2.89 13.21
CA VAL A 250 20.75 3.24 12.35
C VAL A 250 19.51 2.45 12.78
N ALA A 251 18.39 3.16 12.90
CA ALA A 251 17.11 2.51 13.16
C ALA A 251 16.68 1.71 11.91
N THR A 252 16.51 0.40 12.07
CA THR A 252 16.13 -0.52 10.99
C THR A 252 14.79 -1.19 11.27
N ILE A 253 14.15 -1.70 10.22
CA ILE A 253 12.94 -2.50 10.32
C ILE A 253 12.84 -3.52 9.19
N SER A 254 12.13 -4.62 9.41
CA SER A 254 11.82 -5.61 8.37
C SER A 254 10.78 -5.06 7.39
N GLU A 255 10.93 -5.37 6.10
CA GLU A 255 9.93 -5.01 5.09
C GLU A 255 8.55 -5.64 5.35
N ASN A 256 8.52 -6.79 6.04
CA ASN A 256 7.30 -7.50 6.37
C ASN A 256 6.68 -7.05 7.70
N ALA A 257 7.33 -6.13 8.43
CA ALA A 257 6.82 -5.64 9.70
C ALA A 257 5.50 -4.86 9.49
N PRO A 258 4.53 -4.97 10.42
CA PRO A 258 3.35 -4.13 10.42
C PRO A 258 3.71 -2.65 10.51
N LEU A 259 2.92 -1.79 9.85
CA LEU A 259 3.21 -0.36 9.82
C LEU A 259 3.16 0.30 11.21
N ILE A 260 2.32 -0.22 12.10
CA ILE A 260 2.25 0.24 13.49
C ILE A 260 3.56 0.00 14.25
N GLU A 261 4.27 -1.08 13.92
CA GLU A 261 5.60 -1.36 14.48
C GLU A 261 6.63 -0.35 13.95
N ALA A 262 6.52 0.04 12.68
CA ALA A 262 7.35 1.11 12.12
C ALA A 262 7.13 2.44 12.86
N ALA A 263 5.88 2.83 13.08
CA ALA A 263 5.57 4.05 13.84
C ALA A 263 6.10 3.98 15.29
N ALA A 264 5.91 2.86 15.97
CA ALA A 264 6.44 2.65 17.33
C ALA A 264 7.98 2.67 17.38
N THR A 265 8.63 2.10 16.37
CA THR A 265 10.10 2.09 16.24
C THR A 265 10.63 3.50 16.00
N MET A 266 10.00 4.29 15.13
CA MET A 266 10.35 5.71 14.92
C MET A 266 10.28 6.51 16.22
N LEU A 267 9.18 6.37 16.98
CA LEU A 267 8.99 7.08 18.24
C LEU A 267 10.00 6.66 19.31
N SER A 268 10.19 5.36 19.51
CA SER A 268 11.11 4.83 20.54
C SER A 268 12.57 5.13 20.25
N ARG A 269 12.96 5.17 18.97
CA ARG A 269 14.33 5.47 18.52
C ARG A 269 14.55 6.96 18.26
N ASN A 270 13.53 7.80 18.44
CA ASN A 270 13.53 9.22 18.06
C ASN A 270 14.07 9.43 16.63
N ALA A 271 13.58 8.61 15.69
CA ALA A 271 14.05 8.54 14.32
C ALA A 271 12.96 9.02 13.36
N ASP A 272 13.29 9.96 12.48
CA ASP A 272 12.37 10.49 11.46
C ASP A 272 12.11 9.49 10.31
N ARG A 273 13.01 8.52 10.15
CA ARG A 273 12.97 7.47 9.13
C ARG A 273 13.61 6.17 9.63
N LEU A 274 13.18 5.05 9.06
CA LEU A 274 13.76 3.73 9.27
C LEU A 274 14.32 3.19 7.97
N MET A 275 15.47 2.51 8.08
CA MET A 275 16.03 1.74 6.96
C MET A 275 15.36 0.38 6.92
N VAL A 276 14.79 0.02 5.78
CA VAL A 276 14.10 -1.25 5.61
C VAL A 276 15.10 -2.29 5.13
N VAL A 277 15.24 -3.38 5.89
CA VAL A 277 16.24 -4.42 5.63
C VAL A 277 15.62 -5.80 5.46
N HIS A 278 16.23 -6.60 4.56
CA HIS A 278 15.95 -8.02 4.38
C HIS A 278 17.29 -8.77 4.35
N ASP A 279 17.50 -9.71 5.27
CA ASP A 279 18.77 -10.45 5.42
C ASP A 279 20.02 -9.54 5.44
N GLY A 280 19.93 -8.40 6.14
CA GLY A 280 21.00 -7.41 6.26
C GLY A 280 21.15 -6.45 5.07
N LYS A 281 20.47 -6.73 3.94
CA LYS A 281 20.47 -5.85 2.77
C LYS A 281 19.45 -4.75 2.90
N LEU A 282 19.80 -3.55 2.46
CA LEU A 282 18.87 -2.45 2.35
C LEU A 282 17.91 -2.69 1.17
N VAL A 283 16.61 -2.75 1.45
CA VAL A 283 15.55 -2.94 0.45
C VAL A 283 14.61 -1.75 0.31
N GLY A 284 14.67 -0.79 1.23
CA GLY A 284 13.85 0.42 1.18
C GLY A 284 14.13 1.41 2.31
N ILE A 285 13.43 2.53 2.27
CA ILE A 285 13.35 3.49 3.39
C ILE A 285 11.88 3.81 3.64
N ILE A 286 11.52 4.00 4.90
CA ILE A 286 10.21 4.51 5.29
C ILE A 286 10.37 5.69 6.25
N SER A 287 9.69 6.80 5.97
CA SER A 287 9.67 7.99 6.83
C SER A 287 8.31 8.24 7.47
N ALA A 288 8.27 9.06 8.53
CA ALA A 288 7.00 9.52 9.10
C ALA A 288 6.14 10.27 8.05
N SER A 289 6.78 11.01 7.15
CA SER A 289 6.10 11.68 6.03
C SER A 289 5.49 10.70 5.04
N ASP A 290 6.11 9.54 4.80
CA ASP A 290 5.52 8.46 3.99
C ASP A 290 4.26 7.91 4.65
N ILE A 291 4.31 7.67 5.97
CA ILE A 291 3.14 7.21 6.74
C ILE A 291 2.01 8.22 6.63
N ILE A 292 2.28 9.51 6.85
CA ILE A 292 1.25 10.56 6.80
C ILE A 292 0.68 10.70 5.39
N SER A 293 1.52 10.77 4.36
CA SER A 293 1.06 10.98 2.98
C SER A 293 0.31 9.77 2.41
N LYS A 294 0.88 8.57 2.54
CA LYS A 294 0.37 7.36 1.89
C LYS A 294 -0.72 6.65 2.68
N VAL A 295 -0.84 6.90 3.99
CA VAL A 295 -1.86 6.26 4.83
C VAL A 295 -2.91 7.24 5.31
N ILE A 296 -2.51 8.40 5.84
CA ILE A 296 -3.45 9.37 6.41
C ILE A 296 -4.11 10.22 5.31
N ARG A 297 -3.34 10.65 4.30
CA ARG A 297 -3.84 11.53 3.23
C ARG A 297 -4.33 10.80 1.98
N GLY A 298 -3.96 9.54 1.79
CA GLY A 298 -4.54 8.71 0.73
C GLY A 298 -4.18 9.07 -0.71
N SER A 299 -2.99 9.66 -0.91
CA SER A 299 -2.48 10.03 -2.24
C SER A 299 -2.09 8.84 -3.11
#